data_AF-A0A2S0RBP3-F1
#
_entry.id   AF-A0A2S0RBP3-F1
#
_cell.length_a   1.000
_cell.length_b   1.000
_cell.length_c   1.000
_cell.angle_alpha   90.00
_cell.angle_beta   90.00
_cell.angle_gamma   90.00
#
_symmetry.space_group_name_H-M   'P 1'
#
loop_
_entity.id
_entity.type
_entity.pdbx_description
1 polymer ?
#
loop_
_entity_poly.entity_id
_entity_poly.type
_entity_poly.pdbx_seq_one_letter_code
_entity_poly.pdbx_strand_id
1 'polypeptide(L)' 'MKIFTTILIFFALALIVFNITQLNFKNLLVGDSLVALIGIVASFCAVFILIIFRMSKAIEHKTKNQ' A
#
# COMPACT_ATOMS: atom_id res chain seq x y z
N MET A 1 -10.13 -9.87 11.96
CA MET A 1 -9.08 -8.84 12.02
C MET A 1 -9.48 -7.58 11.24
N LYS A 2 -10.64 -6.96 11.51
CA LYS A 2 -11.10 -5.79 10.73
C LYS A 2 -10.29 -4.53 11.06
N ILE A 3 -9.99 -4.30 12.35
CA ILE A 3 -9.16 -3.17 12.82
C ILE A 3 -7.78 -3.16 12.14
N PHE A 4 -7.08 -4.29 12.11
CA PHE A 4 -5.71 -4.36 11.61
C PHE A 4 -5.66 -3.97 10.13
N THR A 5 -6.51 -4.58 9.30
CA THR A 5 -6.59 -4.25 7.87
C THR A 5 -7.01 -2.80 7.63
N THR A 6 -7.93 -2.25 8.42
CA THR A 6 -8.33 -0.83 8.31
C THR A 6 -7.16 0.11 8.61
N ILE A 7 -6.37 -0.17 9.65
CA ILE A 7 -5.17 0.62 9.99
C ILE A 7 -4.13 0.55 8.86
N LEU A 8 -3.88 -0.64 8.30
CA LEU A 8 -2.91 -0.74 7.20
C LEU A 8 -3.38 -0.05 5.91
N ILE A 9 -4.68 -0.08 5.61
CA ILE A 9 -5.25 0.70 4.50
C ILE A 9 -5.05 2.20 4.73
N PHE A 10 -5.26 2.67 5.96
CA PHE A 10 -5.02 4.08 6.31
C PHE A 10 -3.56 4.49 6.11
N PHE A 11 -2.61 3.66 6.57
CA PHE A 11 -1.18 3.88 6.34
C PHE A 11 -0.80 3.88 4.86
N ALA A 12 -1.36 2.97 4.06
CA ALA A 12 -1.13 2.93 2.62
C ALA A 12 -1.61 4.22 1.95
N LEU A 13 -2.78 4.74 2.33
CA LEU A 13 -3.30 6.03 1.86
C LEU A 13 -2.39 7.20 2.23
N ALA A 14 -1.92 7.26 3.49
CA ALA A 14 -1.01 8.31 3.94
C ALA A 14 0.33 8.28 3.17
N LEU A 15 0.87 7.09 2.92
CA LEU A 15 2.08 6.88 2.13
C LEU A 15 1.91 7.32 0.67
N ILE A 16 0.75 7.05 0.05
CA ILE A 16 0.47 7.52 -1.31
C ILE A 16 0.47 9.06 -1.35
N VAL A 17 -0.21 9.71 -0.41
CA VAL A 17 -0.27 11.18 -0.35
C VAL A 17 1.14 11.78 -0.14
N PHE A 18 1.93 11.22 0.78
CA PHE A 18 3.30 11.67 1.01
C PHE A 18 4.18 11.54 -0.24
N ASN A 19 4.08 10.40 -0.94
CA ASN A 19 4.85 10.19 -2.17
C ASN A 19 4.41 11.11 -3.32
N ILE A 20 3.12 11.46 -3.42
CA ILE A 20 2.63 12.46 -4.38
C ILE A 20 3.21 13.84 -4.07
N THR A 21 3.30 14.24 -2.79
CA THR A 21 3.85 15.55 -2.42
C THR A 21 5.35 15.70 -2.73
N GLN A 22 6.10 14.59 -2.75
CA GLN A 22 7.52 14.55 -3.12
C GLN A 22 7.75 14.39 -4.64
N LEU A 23 6.70 14.12 -5.42
CA LEU A 23 6.82 13.82 -6.84
C LEU A 23 7.03 15.09 -7.67
N ASN A 24 8.27 15.35 -8.09
CA ASN A 24 8.57 16.43 -9.01
C ASN A 24 8.52 15.92 -10.47
N PHE A 25 7.37 16.12 -11.14
CA PHE A 25 7.11 15.67 -12.52
C PHE A 25 8.08 16.24 -13.56
N LYS A 26 8.81 17.31 -13.26
CA LYS A 26 9.77 17.94 -14.17
C LYS A 26 11.13 17.21 -14.18
N ASN A 27 11.49 16.55 -13.09
CA ASN A 27 12.78 15.87 -12.90
C ASN A 27 12.59 14.49 -12.23
N LEU A 28 11.86 13.57 -12.88
CA LEU A 28 11.50 12.25 -12.32
C LEU A 28 12.70 11.37 -11.92
N LEU A 29 13.86 11.58 -12.53
CA LEU A 29 15.05 10.74 -12.38
C LEU A 29 16.21 11.38 -11.61
N VAL A 30 15.98 12.52 -10.94
CA VAL A 30 17.05 13.25 -10.22
C VAL A 30 16.65 13.49 -8.78
N GLY A 31 17.51 13.05 -7.85
CA GLY A 31 17.35 13.29 -6.41
C GLY A 31 16.08 12.70 -5.83
N ASP A 32 15.30 13.52 -5.13
CA ASP A 32 14.11 13.11 -4.37
C ASP A 32 12.98 12.52 -5.23
N SER A 33 12.94 12.83 -6.54
CA SER A 33 11.93 12.26 -7.43
C SER A 33 12.09 10.76 -7.69
N LEU A 34 13.32 10.24 -7.68
CA LEU A 34 13.57 8.80 -7.79
C LEU A 34 12.96 8.07 -6.59
N VAL A 35 13.13 8.65 -5.40
CA VAL A 35 12.55 8.13 -4.17
C VAL A 35 11.02 8.22 -4.23
N ALA A 36 10.46 9.32 -4.71
CA ALA A 36 9.00 9.46 -4.92
C ALA A 36 8.44 8.42 -5.89
N LEU A 37 9.16 8.14 -6.99
CA LEU A 37 8.77 7.11 -7.97
C LEU A 37 8.79 5.70 -7.35
N ILE A 38 9.86 5.35 -6.63
CA ILE A 38 9.96 4.07 -5.92
C ILE A 38 8.88 3.97 -4.85
N GLY A 39 8.56 5.07 -4.16
CA GLY A 39 7.53 5.10 -3.14
C GLY A 39 6.11 4.94 -3.70
N ILE A 40 5.83 5.41 -4.92
CA ILE A 40 4.58 5.10 -5.64
C ILE A 40 4.50 3.60 -5.95
N VAL A 41 5.57 3.01 -6.49
CA VAL A 41 5.60 1.56 -6.78
C VAL A 41 5.48 0.73 -5.50
N ALA A 42 6.18 1.13 -4.44
CA ALA A 42 6.15 0.45 -3.14
C ALA A 42 4.77 0.55 -2.47
N SER A 43 4.13 1.72 -2.51
CA SER A 43 2.78 1.90 -1.98
C SER A 43 1.74 1.10 -2.78
N PHE A 44 1.89 1.02 -4.11
CA PHE A 44 1.06 0.15 -4.94
C PHE A 44 1.24 -1.34 -4.57
N CYS A 45 2.48 -1.77 -4.37
CA CYS A 45 2.80 -3.12 -3.91
C CYS A 45 2.20 -3.42 -2.52
N ALA A 46 2.25 -2.46 -1.59
CA ALA A 46 1.64 -2.59 -0.27
C ALA A 46 0.12 -2.81 -0.35
N VAL A 47 -0.58 -2.12 -1.26
CA VAL A 47 -2.02 -2.34 -1.49
C VAL A 47 -2.29 -3.77 -1.96
N PHE A 48 -1.48 -4.30 -2.88
CA PHE A 48 -1.60 -5.70 -3.33
C PHE A 48 -1.43 -6.70 -2.18
N ILE A 49 -0.40 -6.53 -1.36
CA ILE A 49 -0.15 -7.40 -0.19
C ILE A 49 -1.36 -7.39 0.75
N LEU A 50 -1.96 -6.22 0.98
CA LEU A 50 -3.14 -6.09 1.84
C LEU A 50 -4.37 -6.80 1.27
N ILE A 51 -4.59 -6.72 -0.04
CA ILE A 51 -5.68 -7.44 -0.71
C ILE A 51 -5.49 -8.95 -0.57
N ILE A 52 -4.27 -9.45 -0.85
CA ILE A 52 -3.93 -10.87 -0.71
C ILE A 52 -4.14 -11.33 0.74
N PHE A 53 -3.71 -10.53 1.71
CA PHE A 53 -3.91 -10.82 3.13
C PHE A 53 -5.40 -10.90 3.50
N ARG A 54 -6.24 -9.99 2.97
CA ARG A 54 -7.70 -10.05 3.16
C ARG A 54 -8.29 -11.33 2.56
N MET A 55 -7.87 -11.72 1.36
CA MET A 55 -8.33 -12.95 0.72
C MET A 55 -7.93 -14.18 1.53
N SER A 56 -6.66 -14.26 1.97
CA SER A 56 -6.17 -15.34 2.83
C SER A 56 -6.99 -15.48 4.12
N LYS A 57 -7.28 -14.35 4.80
CA LYS A 57 -8.17 -14.35 5.98
C LYS A 57 -9.62 -14.71 5.68
N ALA A 58 -10.14 -14.35 4.51
CA ALA A 58 -11.49 -14.73 4.10
C ALA A 58 -11.60 -16.24 3.87
N ILE A 59 -10.55 -16.87 3.34
CA ILE A 59 -10.45 -18.32 3.19
C ILE A 59 -10.34 -18.99 4.56
N GLU A 60 -9.47 -18.51 5.46
CA GLU A 60 -9.34 -19.00 6.84
C GLU A 60 -10.71 -19.06 7.55
N HIS A 61 -11.51 -18.00 7.42
CA HIS A 61 -12.84 -17.94 8.03
C HIS A 61 -13.84 -18.92 7.39
N LYS A 62 -13.72 -19.21 6.09
CA LYS A 62 -14.57 -20.20 5.41
C LYS A 62 -14.19 -21.63 5.78
N THR A 63 -12.90 -21.91 5.94
CA THR A 63 -12.38 -23.25 6.29
C THR A 63 -12.59 -23.59 7.77
N LYS A 64 -12.54 -22.60 8.69
CA LYS A 64 -12.70 -22.84 10.13
C LYS A 64 -14.15 -23.07 10.58
N ASN A 65 -15.13 -22.83 9.70
CA ASN A 65 -16.56 -23.06 9.95
C ASN A 65 -17.08 -24.35 9.26
N GLN A 66 -16.15 -25.20 8.81
CA GLN A 66 -16.36 -26.62 8.50
C GLN A 66 -15.75 -27.44 9.63
#